data_AF-A0A7C4EWA3-F1
#
_entry.id   AF-A0A7C4EWA3-F1
#
_cell.length_a   1.000
_cell.length_b   1.000
_cell.length_c   1.000
_cell.angle_alpha   90.00
_cell.angle_beta   90.00
_cell.angle_gamma   90.00
#
_symmetry.space_group_name_H-M   'P 1'
#
loop_
_entity.id
_entity.type
_entity.pdbx_description
1 polymer ?
#
loop_
_entity_poly.entity_id
_entity_poly.type
_entity_poly.pdbx_seq_one_letter_code
_entity_poly.pdbx_strand_id
1 'polypeptide(L)'
;MKRTGTAELPLHYGSCPRWLFQRMVRLSGAIAEAIVLEYGTEEFLRRMADPFFFQSLGCVVGFDFHSSGLTTTLTGALKEALKPEELGLAVCGGKGKVSRSVPLEIQRLADVFSLTTAKVEGLKYASRMAAKVDNACVQDGYQLYHHAFLVDEAGNWAVVQQGMNE
;
A
#
# COMPACT_ATOMS: atom_id res chain seq x y z
N MET A 1 -16.69 3.93 1.75
CA MET A 1 -15.58 3.13 1.19
C MET A 1 -16.07 1.71 1.06
N LYS A 2 -15.98 1.09 -0.12
CA LYS A 2 -16.45 -0.28 -0.34
C LYS A 2 -15.25 -1.21 -0.23
N ARG A 3 -15.31 -2.23 0.64
CA ARG A 3 -14.30 -3.31 0.71
C ARG A 3 -14.30 -4.03 -0.65
N THR A 4 -13.12 -4.13 -1.26
CA THR A 4 -12.93 -4.72 -2.60
C THR A 4 -12.71 -6.22 -2.54
N GLY A 5 -12.08 -6.74 -1.48
CA GLY A 5 -11.91 -8.18 -1.26
C GLY A 5 -11.05 -8.52 -0.05
N THR A 6 -10.74 -9.81 0.10
CA THR A 6 -9.83 -10.37 1.11
C THR A 6 -9.04 -11.54 0.55
N ALA A 7 -7.84 -11.77 1.09
CA ALA A 7 -7.06 -12.99 0.90
C ALA A 7 -6.47 -13.44 2.24
N GLU A 8 -6.44 -14.75 2.48
CA GLU A 8 -5.86 -15.37 3.67
C GLU A 8 -4.54 -16.06 3.30
N LEU A 9 -3.52 -15.91 4.14
CA LEU A 9 -2.16 -16.41 3.87
C LEU A 9 -1.56 -17.08 5.11
N PRO A 10 -0.78 -18.18 4.95
CA PRO A 10 -0.06 -18.79 6.05
C PRO A 10 1.03 -17.88 6.62
N LEU A 11 1.23 -17.93 7.93
CA LEU A 11 2.26 -17.18 8.62
C LEU A 11 3.64 -17.75 8.30
N HIS A 12 4.51 -16.92 7.72
CA HIS A 12 5.90 -17.26 7.45
C HIS A 12 6.85 -16.37 8.25
N TYR A 13 7.90 -16.98 8.79
CA TYR A 13 8.97 -16.28 9.51
C TYR A 13 10.16 -16.02 8.60
N GLY A 14 10.91 -14.96 8.90
CA GLY A 14 12.08 -14.55 8.13
C GLY A 14 11.95 -13.13 7.59
N SER A 15 12.89 -12.72 6.76
CA SER A 15 12.92 -11.40 6.15
C SER A 15 13.36 -11.51 4.70
N CYS A 16 12.79 -10.67 3.84
CA CYS A 16 13.21 -10.59 2.45
C CYS A 16 14.72 -10.25 2.39
N PRO A 17 15.55 -11.07 1.73
CA PRO A 17 16.96 -10.75 1.54
C PRO A 17 17.12 -9.42 0.80
N ARG A 18 18.09 -8.60 1.21
CA ARG A 18 18.31 -7.25 0.63
C ARG A 18 18.48 -7.28 -0.89
N TRP A 19 19.18 -8.27 -1.42
CA TRP A 19 19.41 -8.41 -2.86
C TRP A 19 18.11 -8.65 -3.64
N LEU A 20 17.16 -9.39 -3.05
CA LEU A 20 15.85 -9.65 -3.66
C LEU A 20 15.00 -8.38 -3.58
N PHE A 21 14.96 -7.74 -2.40
CA PHE A 21 14.23 -6.50 -2.21
C PHE A 21 14.64 -5.41 -3.21
N GLN A 22 15.94 -5.21 -3.45
CA GLN A 22 16.42 -4.25 -4.45
C GLN A 22 15.94 -4.57 -5.87
N ARG A 23 15.82 -5.86 -6.24
CA ARG A 23 15.25 -6.28 -7.53
C ARG A 23 13.73 -6.06 -7.56
N MET A 24 13.05 -6.34 -6.45
CA MET A 24 11.61 -6.07 -6.31
C MET A 24 11.31 -4.59 -6.49
N VAL A 25 12.08 -3.69 -5.87
CA VAL A 25 11.91 -2.23 -6.02
C VAL A 25 11.97 -1.84 -7.50
N ARG A 26 13.01 -2.27 -8.21
CA ARG A 26 13.20 -1.94 -9.63
C ARG A 26 12.07 -2.48 -10.50
N LEU A 27 11.69 -3.74 -10.32
CA LEU A 27 10.64 -4.37 -11.12
C LEU A 27 9.24 -3.83 -10.78
N SER A 28 8.96 -3.57 -9.50
CA SER A 28 7.71 -2.95 -9.06
C SER A 28 7.55 -1.56 -9.67
N GLY A 29 8.62 -0.75 -9.68
CA GLY A 29 8.63 0.57 -10.30
C GLY A 29 8.34 0.50 -11.79
N ALA A 30 9.04 -0.35 -12.54
CA ALA A 30 8.84 -0.51 -13.97
C ALA A 30 7.43 -1.00 -14.33
N ILE A 31 6.87 -1.93 -13.55
CA ILE A 31 5.48 -2.39 -13.75
C ILE A 31 4.49 -1.28 -13.43
N ALA A 32 4.70 -0.54 -12.34
CA ALA A 32 3.82 0.57 -11.98
C ALA A 32 3.84 1.67 -13.05
N GLU A 33 5.02 2.05 -13.53
CA GLU A 33 5.19 2.99 -14.63
C GLU A 33 4.44 2.52 -15.89
N ALA A 34 4.60 1.25 -16.29
CA ALA A 34 3.89 0.70 -17.44
C ALA A 34 2.36 0.75 -17.27
N ILE A 35 1.84 0.47 -16.06
CA ILE A 35 0.41 0.56 -15.77
C ILE A 35 -0.08 2.02 -15.84
N VAL A 36 0.67 2.95 -15.26
CA VAL A 36 0.30 4.37 -15.22
C VAL A 36 0.34 5.00 -16.61
N LEU A 37 1.37 4.69 -17.41
CA LEU A 37 1.49 5.20 -18.77
C LEU A 37 0.35 4.75 -19.68
N GLU A 38 -0.09 3.49 -19.54
CA GLU A 38 -1.14 2.92 -20.39
C GLU A 38 -2.56 3.21 -19.88
N TYR A 39 -2.76 3.22 -18.56
CA TYR A 39 -4.10 3.23 -17.96
C TYR A 39 -4.34 4.33 -16.92
N GLY A 40 -3.31 5.09 -16.55
CA GLY A 40 -3.38 6.17 -15.55
C GLY A 40 -3.26 5.71 -14.09
N THR A 41 -3.12 6.69 -13.19
CA THR A 41 -2.92 6.47 -11.74
C THR A 41 -4.13 5.84 -11.07
N GLU A 42 -5.34 6.17 -11.52
CA GLU A 42 -6.58 5.65 -10.94
C GLU A 42 -6.71 4.12 -11.17
N GLU A 43 -6.34 3.63 -12.35
CA GLU A 43 -6.31 2.19 -12.62
C GLU A 43 -5.25 1.47 -11.78
N PHE A 44 -4.08 2.09 -11.60
CA PHE A 44 -3.07 1.56 -10.68
C PHE A 44 -3.64 1.39 -9.26
N LEU A 45 -4.29 2.44 -8.72
CA LEU A 45 -4.93 2.39 -7.41
C LEU A 45 -6.03 1.31 -7.33
N ARG A 46 -6.84 1.17 -8.38
CA ARG A 46 -7.89 0.14 -8.48
C ARG A 46 -7.31 -1.27 -8.42
N ARG A 47 -6.21 -1.52 -9.15
CA ARG A 47 -5.48 -2.80 -9.12
C ARG A 47 -4.82 -3.06 -7.77
N MET A 48 -4.28 -2.04 -7.12
CA MET A 48 -3.71 -2.18 -5.76
C MET A 48 -4.76 -2.48 -4.71
N ALA A 49 -6.01 -2.03 -4.92
CA ALA A 49 -7.14 -2.37 -4.06
C ALA A 49 -7.66 -3.80 -4.28
N ASP A 50 -7.35 -4.45 -5.40
CA ASP A 50 -7.72 -5.85 -5.64
C ASP A 50 -6.69 -6.79 -4.98
N PRO A 51 -7.09 -7.58 -3.96
CA PRO A 51 -6.17 -8.48 -3.29
C PRO A 51 -5.55 -9.52 -4.24
N PHE A 52 -6.26 -9.99 -5.26
CA PHE A 52 -5.70 -10.99 -6.19
C PHE A 52 -4.63 -10.39 -7.08
N PHE A 53 -4.87 -9.20 -7.65
CA PHE A 53 -3.86 -8.48 -8.40
C PHE A 53 -2.65 -8.17 -7.52
N PHE A 54 -2.88 -7.65 -6.31
CA PHE A 54 -1.81 -7.29 -5.39
C PHE A 54 -0.94 -8.49 -4.99
N GLN A 55 -1.54 -9.64 -4.66
CA GLN A 55 -0.80 -10.88 -4.39
C GLN A 55 -0.05 -11.38 -5.64
N SER A 56 -0.69 -11.35 -6.80
CA SER A 56 -0.08 -11.74 -8.07
C SER A 56 1.11 -10.86 -8.43
N LEU A 57 1.02 -9.55 -8.20
CA LEU A 57 2.13 -8.62 -8.39
C LEU A 57 3.30 -8.98 -7.47
N GLY A 58 3.03 -9.30 -6.20
CA GLY A 58 4.05 -9.78 -5.27
C GLY A 58 4.80 -11.01 -5.78
N CYS A 59 4.08 -11.95 -6.39
CA CYS A 59 4.68 -13.12 -7.04
C CYS A 59 5.53 -12.74 -8.26
N VAL A 60 5.01 -11.88 -9.12
CA VAL A 60 5.69 -11.42 -10.34
C VAL A 60 7.02 -10.72 -10.01
N VAL A 61 7.07 -9.97 -8.91
CA VAL A 61 8.30 -9.28 -8.50
C VAL A 61 9.29 -10.22 -7.76
N GLY A 62 8.97 -11.51 -7.66
CA GLY A 62 9.87 -12.56 -7.15
C GLY A 62 9.66 -12.94 -5.69
N PHE A 63 8.51 -12.59 -5.09
CA PHE A 63 8.16 -13.02 -3.73
C PHE A 63 7.31 -14.29 -3.74
N ASP A 64 7.29 -15.04 -2.63
CA ASP A 64 6.53 -16.28 -2.54
C ASP A 64 5.02 -16.04 -2.41
N PHE A 65 4.25 -16.72 -3.26
CA PHE A 65 2.78 -16.66 -3.34
C PHE A 65 2.05 -16.95 -2.01
N HIS A 66 2.63 -17.78 -1.15
CA HIS A 66 1.98 -18.27 0.07
C HIS A 66 2.53 -17.62 1.35
N SER A 67 3.16 -16.44 1.25
CA SER A 67 3.83 -15.81 2.39
C SER A 67 3.05 -14.60 2.93
N SER A 68 2.71 -14.63 4.23
CA SER A 68 2.15 -13.46 4.93
C SER A 68 3.06 -12.22 4.91
N GLY A 69 4.37 -12.40 4.66
CA GLY A 69 5.33 -11.32 4.49
C GLY A 69 5.23 -10.58 3.16
N LEU A 70 4.50 -11.13 2.18
CA LEU A 70 4.37 -10.56 0.83
C LEU A 70 3.83 -9.14 0.90
N THR A 71 2.73 -8.92 1.62
CA THR A 71 2.10 -7.59 1.69
C THR A 71 3.05 -6.53 2.20
N THR A 72 3.75 -6.82 3.29
CA THR A 72 4.67 -5.83 3.89
C THR A 72 5.86 -5.55 2.99
N THR A 73 6.36 -6.57 2.30
CA THR A 73 7.54 -6.48 1.46
C THR A 73 7.21 -5.78 0.15
N LEU A 74 6.11 -6.14 -0.51
CA LEU A 74 5.65 -5.50 -1.74
C LEU A 74 5.28 -4.04 -1.50
N THR A 75 4.55 -3.74 -0.42
CA THR A 75 4.27 -2.34 -0.05
C THR A 75 5.56 -1.56 0.17
N GLY A 76 6.56 -2.15 0.86
CA GLY A 76 7.86 -1.52 1.04
C GLY A 76 8.58 -1.26 -0.29
N ALA A 77 8.56 -2.24 -1.20
CA ALA A 77 9.17 -2.13 -2.50
C ALA A 77 8.50 -1.04 -3.35
N LEU A 78 7.16 -1.00 -3.38
CA LEU A 78 6.38 0.05 -4.04
C LEU A 78 6.64 1.43 -3.44
N LYS A 79 6.70 1.54 -2.11
CA LYS A 79 7.00 2.79 -1.41
C LYS A 79 8.38 3.34 -1.77
N GLU A 80 9.37 2.49 -2.00
CA GLU A 80 10.70 2.91 -2.43
C GLU A 80 10.76 3.21 -3.92
N ALA A 81 10.01 2.46 -4.73
CA ALA A 81 10.02 2.56 -6.19
C ALA A 81 9.23 3.76 -6.72
N LEU A 82 8.07 4.06 -6.15
CA LEU A 82 7.19 5.12 -6.62
C LEU A 82 7.71 6.48 -6.15
N LYS A 83 8.19 7.28 -7.09
CA LYS A 83 8.58 8.67 -6.86
C LYS A 83 7.38 9.59 -7.13
N PRO A 84 6.85 10.27 -6.10
CA PRO A 84 5.68 11.13 -6.26
C PRO A 84 5.85 12.17 -7.36
N GLU A 85 7.03 12.77 -7.47
CA GLU A 85 7.36 13.82 -8.44
C GLU A 85 7.42 13.32 -9.89
N GLU A 86 7.54 12.00 -10.10
CA GLU A 86 7.71 11.40 -11.43
C GLU A 86 6.43 10.71 -11.92
N LEU A 87 5.78 9.91 -11.06
CA LEU A 87 4.63 9.08 -11.44
C LEU A 87 3.29 9.59 -10.90
N GLY A 88 3.29 10.67 -10.12
CA GLY A 88 2.06 11.19 -9.49
C GLY A 88 1.45 10.19 -8.50
N LEU A 89 2.26 9.29 -7.93
CA LEU A 89 1.82 8.22 -7.02
C LEU A 89 2.74 8.13 -5.80
N ALA A 90 2.14 7.85 -4.65
CA ALA A 90 2.87 7.64 -3.41
C ALA A 90 2.26 6.53 -2.56
N VAL A 91 3.10 5.87 -1.77
CA VAL A 91 2.67 4.94 -0.72
C VAL A 91 3.03 5.51 0.63
N CYS A 92 2.03 5.71 1.47
CA CYS A 92 2.21 6.10 2.86
C CYS A 92 2.04 4.90 3.80
N GLY A 93 2.74 4.93 4.94
CA GLY A 93 2.61 3.91 5.97
C GLY A 93 3.44 2.67 5.72
N GLY A 94 2.97 1.53 6.24
CA GLY A 94 3.66 0.25 6.19
C GLY A 94 3.42 -0.63 7.42
N LYS A 95 4.39 -1.49 7.73
CA LYS A 95 4.33 -2.46 8.83
C LYS A 95 4.56 -1.80 10.21
N GLY A 96 3.81 -2.24 11.22
CA GLY A 96 4.08 -1.93 12.62
C GLY A 96 4.02 -0.42 12.90
N LYS A 97 5.07 0.14 13.50
CA LYS A 97 5.12 1.57 13.86
C LYS A 97 5.03 2.50 12.64
N VAL A 98 5.43 2.05 11.45
CA VAL A 98 5.38 2.85 10.22
C VAL A 98 3.93 3.10 9.79
N SER A 99 2.97 2.23 10.12
CA SER A 99 1.54 2.50 9.84
C SER A 99 1.05 3.83 10.44
N ARG A 100 1.64 4.26 11.56
CA ARG A 100 1.23 5.46 12.30
C ARG A 100 1.76 6.75 11.69
N SER A 101 2.72 6.69 10.74
CA SER A 101 3.26 7.88 10.08
C SER A 101 2.40 8.37 8.91
N VAL A 102 1.36 7.63 8.49
CA VAL A 102 0.53 7.99 7.32
C VAL A 102 0.05 9.45 7.34
N PRO A 103 -0.53 9.98 8.44
CA PRO A 103 -1.00 11.37 8.43
C PRO A 103 0.11 12.40 8.21
N LEU A 104 1.33 12.11 8.71
CA LEU A 104 2.50 12.96 8.53
C LEU A 104 3.06 12.84 7.11
N GLU A 105 3.06 11.64 6.54
CA GLU A 105 3.51 11.41 5.16
C GLU A 105 2.55 12.07 4.14
N ILE A 106 1.23 11.97 4.34
CA ILE A 106 0.22 12.69 3.55
C ILE A 106 0.47 14.21 3.62
N GLN A 107 0.82 14.74 4.79
CA GLN A 107 1.12 16.16 4.93
C GLN A 107 2.34 16.58 4.10
N ARG A 108 3.37 15.74 4.00
CA ARG A 108 4.56 16.02 3.17
C ARG A 108 4.25 15.93 1.67
N LEU A 109 3.36 15.04 1.28
CA LEU A 109 2.91 14.91 -0.11
C LEU A 109 2.05 16.09 -0.57
N ALA A 110 1.47 16.85 0.36
CA ALA A 110 0.63 18.01 0.03
C ALA A 110 1.36 19.01 -0.89
N ASP A 111 2.63 19.29 -0.59
CA ASP A 111 3.45 20.22 -1.36
C ASP A 111 3.82 19.62 -2.73
N VAL A 112 4.13 18.32 -2.78
CA VAL A 112 4.53 17.63 -4.01
C VAL A 112 3.39 17.53 -5.01
N PHE A 113 2.20 17.14 -4.53
CA PHE A 113 1.01 16.98 -5.36
C PHE A 113 0.16 18.26 -5.45
N SER A 114 0.62 19.37 -4.87
CA SER A 114 -0.13 20.64 -4.84
C SER A 114 -1.57 20.48 -4.31
N LEU A 115 -1.77 19.63 -3.31
CA LEU A 115 -3.09 19.33 -2.76
C LEU A 115 -3.57 20.47 -1.86
N THR A 116 -4.86 20.79 -1.96
CA THR A 116 -5.49 21.76 -1.05
C THR A 116 -5.54 21.21 0.38
N THR A 117 -5.51 22.11 1.37
CA THR A 117 -5.65 21.74 2.80
C THR A 117 -6.88 20.88 3.06
N ALA A 118 -8.01 21.19 2.42
CA ALA A 118 -9.24 20.41 2.55
C ALA A 118 -9.07 18.96 2.05
N LYS A 119 -8.38 18.77 0.92
CA LYS A 119 -8.08 17.44 0.38
C LYS A 119 -7.13 16.67 1.29
N VAL A 120 -6.08 17.31 1.79
CA VAL A 120 -5.12 16.73 2.74
C VAL A 120 -5.82 16.23 4.01
N GLU A 121 -6.69 17.05 4.61
CA GLU A 121 -7.45 16.65 5.80
C GLU A 121 -8.44 15.51 5.49
N GLY A 122 -9.06 15.53 4.30
CA GLY A 122 -9.89 14.43 3.80
C GLY A 122 -9.12 13.12 3.69
N LEU A 123 -7.91 13.13 3.15
CA LEU A 123 -7.04 11.94 3.03
C LEU A 123 -6.60 11.42 4.41
N LYS A 124 -6.19 12.30 5.32
CA LYS A 124 -5.85 11.93 6.72
C LYS A 124 -7.05 11.32 7.44
N TYR A 125 -8.25 11.85 7.23
CA TYR A 125 -9.48 11.30 7.77
C TYR A 125 -9.78 9.93 7.18
N ALA A 126 -9.72 9.78 5.85
CA ALA A 126 -9.94 8.52 5.16
C ALA A 126 -8.99 7.41 5.64
N SER A 127 -7.69 7.72 5.73
CA SER A 127 -6.69 6.79 6.26
C SER A 127 -7.02 6.34 7.68
N ARG A 128 -7.33 7.28 8.59
CA ARG A 128 -7.66 6.97 9.99
C ARG A 128 -8.93 6.13 10.08
N MET A 129 -9.93 6.45 9.27
CA MET A 129 -11.18 5.72 9.28
C MET A 129 -11.05 4.31 8.71
N ALA A 130 -10.27 4.11 7.64
CA ALA A 130 -9.96 2.79 7.11
C ALA A 130 -9.28 1.92 8.19
N ALA A 131 -8.22 2.43 8.82
CA ALA A 131 -7.52 1.72 9.89
C ALA A 131 -8.44 1.44 11.09
N LYS A 132 -9.29 2.41 11.48
CA LYS A 132 -10.23 2.24 12.59
C LYS A 132 -11.31 1.20 12.28
N VAL A 133 -11.85 1.18 11.07
CA VAL A 133 -12.88 0.20 10.67
C VAL A 133 -12.30 -1.21 10.72
N ASP A 134 -11.13 -1.44 10.10
CA ASP A 134 -10.53 -2.78 10.07
C ASP A 134 -10.03 -3.21 11.45
N ASN A 135 -9.56 -2.29 12.30
CA ASN A 135 -9.23 -2.58 13.69
C ASN A 135 -10.48 -2.75 14.57
N ALA A 136 -11.63 -2.19 14.19
CA ALA A 136 -12.91 -2.28 14.90
C ALA A 136 -13.81 -3.43 14.40
N CYS A 137 -13.44 -4.12 13.31
CA CYS A 137 -13.99 -5.42 12.89
C CYS A 137 -13.53 -6.54 13.85
N VAL A 138 -13.84 -6.30 15.12
CA VAL A 138 -13.43 -6.90 16.40
C VAL A 138 -14.01 -8.31 16.62
N GLN A 139 -14.36 -9.05 15.56
CA GLN A 139 -14.92 -10.40 15.68
C GLN A 139 -14.05 -11.53 15.09
N ASP A 140 -12.94 -11.23 14.42
CA ASP A 140 -12.08 -12.28 13.85
C ASP A 140 -10.81 -12.56 14.68
N GLY A 141 -10.55 -11.81 15.76
CA GLY A 141 -9.38 -12.01 16.63
C GLY A 141 -8.05 -11.46 16.10
N TYR A 142 -8.04 -10.83 14.92
CA TYR A 142 -6.83 -10.28 14.30
C TYR A 142 -6.53 -8.85 14.77
N GLN A 143 -5.27 -8.54 15.06
CA GLN A 143 -4.80 -7.17 15.28
C GLN A 143 -4.23 -6.57 13.98
N LEU A 144 -4.57 -5.32 13.69
CA LEU A 144 -4.05 -4.63 12.51
C LEU A 144 -2.54 -4.39 12.66
N TYR A 145 -1.75 -5.05 11.81
CA TYR A 145 -0.28 -5.00 11.89
C TYR A 145 0.37 -4.25 10.72
N HIS A 146 -0.36 -4.07 9.61
CA HIS A 146 0.10 -3.36 8.43
C HIS A 146 -1.02 -2.45 7.91
N HIS A 147 -0.68 -1.19 7.63
CA HIS A 147 -1.58 -0.23 6.99
C HIS A 147 -0.78 0.60 6.00
N ALA A 148 -1.13 0.44 4.72
CA ALA A 148 -0.55 1.16 3.61
C ALA A 148 -1.62 1.97 2.91
N PHE A 149 -1.38 3.26 2.75
CA PHE A 149 -2.29 4.19 2.12
C PHE A 149 -1.65 4.68 0.82
N LEU A 150 -2.19 4.24 -0.32
CA LEU A 150 -1.72 4.64 -1.64
C LEU A 150 -2.54 5.84 -2.10
N VAL A 151 -1.89 6.84 -2.67
CA VAL A 151 -2.53 8.09 -3.09
C VAL A 151 -1.91 8.60 -4.38
N ASP A 152 -2.74 9.14 -5.27
CA ASP A 152 -2.28 9.82 -6.48
C ASP A 152 -2.33 11.36 -6.35
N GLU A 153 -1.78 12.06 -7.34
CA GLU A 153 -1.73 13.52 -7.39
C GLU A 153 -3.11 14.20 -7.47
N ALA A 154 -4.13 13.50 -7.98
CA ALA A 154 -5.53 13.95 -7.93
C ALA A 154 -6.18 13.72 -6.54
N GLY A 155 -5.46 13.07 -5.63
CA GLY A 155 -5.89 12.66 -4.30
C GLY A 155 -6.99 11.60 -4.33
N ASN A 156 -7.03 10.77 -5.36
CA ASN A 156 -7.63 9.45 -5.29
C ASN A 156 -6.74 8.55 -4.44
N TRP A 157 -7.32 7.50 -3.85
CA TRP A 157 -6.57 6.68 -2.91
C TRP A 157 -7.10 5.25 -2.82
N ALA A 158 -6.23 4.35 -2.39
CA ALA A 158 -6.51 2.97 -2.05
C ALA A 158 -5.82 2.62 -0.73
N VAL A 159 -6.31 1.59 -0.03
CA VAL A 159 -5.71 1.12 1.22
C VAL A 159 -5.47 -0.37 1.13
N VAL A 160 -4.27 -0.80 1.50
CA VAL A 160 -3.92 -2.20 1.70
C VAL A 160 -3.66 -2.39 3.19
N GLN A 161 -4.48 -3.24 3.82
CA GLN A 161 -4.37 -3.56 5.24
C GLN A 161 -4.10 -5.05 5.42
N GLN A 162 -3.38 -5.39 6.49
CA GLN A 162 -3.24 -6.78 6.90
C GLN A 162 -3.37 -6.88 8.42
N GLY A 163 -4.26 -7.77 8.85
CA GLY A 163 -4.38 -8.24 10.22
C GLY A 163 -3.47 -9.44 10.48
N MET A 164 -3.09 -9.64 11.73
CA MET A 164 -2.33 -10.81 12.19
C MET A 164 -3.10 -11.47 13.33
N ASN A 165 -3.25 -12.80 13.27
CA ASN A 165 -3.77 -13.60 14.38
C ASN A 165 -2.58 -13.91 15.29
N GLU A 166 -2.69 -13.60 16.58
CA GLU A 166 -1.69 -13.94 17.61
C GLU A 166 -2.21 -15.07 18.49
#